data_AF-A0A2V5RP87-F1
#
_entry.id   AF-A0A2V5RP87-F1
#
_cell.length_a   1.000
_cell.length_b   1.000
_cell.length_c   1.000
_cell.angle_alpha   90.00
_cell.angle_beta   90.00
_cell.angle_gamma   90.00
#
_symmetry.space_group_name_H-M   'P 1'
#
loop_
_entity.id
_entity.type
_entity.pdbx_description
1 polymer ?
#
loop_
_entity_poly.entity_id
_entity_poly.type
_entity_poly.pdbx_seq_one_letter_code
_entity_poly.pdbx_strand_id
1 'polypeptide(L)'
;RLVRDDRYAEAKHYLSPPYDKVLEKYVKALKDGANEKLSKTERARAWFTAAWLARYDGMELMGTEGAPDAFAESGSFEMPDLAKERRSGAYQTIAYDKEGKASYDENGNPKMKSVPAVLKASAKEIQRLNTNKITPDIRFHYRLIAGALAMKAAALLPDNSEELADVVNQAGMWVKDRDQKVGNRYYQVIDHRCAKTKIGQADIAKHWFVDQQGPWSTAQQQANEAMHKELKMDNTE
;
A
#
# COMPACT_ATOMS: atom_id res chain seq x y z
N ARG A 1 12.64 5.88 4.30
CA ARG A 1 13.17 5.80 2.93
C ARG A 1 12.74 7.05 2.21
N LEU A 2 13.68 7.68 1.52
CA LEU A 2 13.56 8.99 0.86
C LEU A 2 12.36 9.10 -0.10
N VAL A 3 11.95 7.99 -0.74
CA VAL A 3 10.77 7.95 -1.63
C VAL A 3 9.47 8.34 -0.89
N ARG A 4 9.32 7.97 0.40
CA ARG A 4 8.13 8.32 1.20
C ARG A 4 8.04 9.82 1.50
N ASP A 5 9.18 10.49 1.48
CA ASP A 5 9.31 11.91 1.79
C ASP A 5 9.40 12.75 0.51
N ASP A 6 9.00 12.20 -0.64
CA ASP A 6 9.08 12.80 -1.98
C ASP A 6 10.50 13.21 -2.43
N ARG A 7 11.54 12.69 -1.78
CA ARG A 7 12.97 12.97 -2.07
C ARG A 7 13.54 12.00 -3.11
N TYR A 8 12.89 11.96 -4.27
CA TYR A 8 13.15 10.93 -5.30
C TYR A 8 14.56 10.97 -5.91
N ALA A 9 15.09 12.17 -6.16
CA ALA A 9 16.43 12.33 -6.74
C ALA A 9 17.51 11.74 -5.83
N GLU A 10 17.37 11.94 -4.53
CA GLU A 10 18.28 11.39 -3.52
C GLU A 10 18.04 9.88 -3.35
N ALA A 11 16.78 9.45 -3.33
CA ALA A 11 16.41 8.04 -3.17
C ALA A 11 17.08 7.13 -4.21
N LYS A 12 17.19 7.60 -5.46
CA LYS A 12 17.74 6.85 -6.58
C LYS A 12 19.12 6.23 -6.29
N HIS A 13 19.96 6.93 -5.53
CA HIS A 13 21.33 6.49 -5.24
C HIS A 13 21.40 5.35 -4.20
N TYR A 14 20.30 5.10 -3.47
CA TYR A 14 20.22 4.08 -2.42
C TYR A 14 19.39 2.87 -2.81
N LEU A 15 18.81 2.86 -4.01
CA LEU A 15 18.04 1.73 -4.52
C LEU A 15 18.96 0.74 -5.21
N SER A 16 18.82 -0.54 -4.86
CA SER A 16 19.49 -1.61 -5.59
C SER A 16 19.02 -1.61 -7.05
N PRO A 17 19.94 -1.70 -8.03
CA PRO A 17 19.53 -1.90 -9.42
C PRO A 17 18.64 -3.16 -9.55
N PRO A 18 17.60 -3.15 -10.41
CA PRO A 18 17.20 -2.08 -11.34
C PRO A 18 16.11 -1.13 -10.79
N TYR A 19 15.92 -1.03 -9.47
CA TYR A 19 14.85 -0.22 -8.87
C TYR A 19 15.02 1.28 -9.08
N ASP A 20 16.20 1.75 -9.49
CA ASP A 20 16.39 3.12 -9.99
C ASP A 20 15.52 3.41 -11.23
N LYS A 21 15.37 2.42 -12.14
CA LYS A 21 14.53 2.52 -13.34
C LYS A 21 13.05 2.45 -13.03
N VAL A 22 12.68 1.59 -12.08
CA VAL A 22 11.31 1.53 -11.57
C VAL A 22 10.94 2.88 -10.92
N LEU A 23 11.85 3.46 -10.12
CA LEU A 23 11.64 4.77 -9.52
C LEU A 23 11.50 5.88 -10.57
N GLU A 24 12.34 5.89 -11.61
CA GLU A 24 12.24 6.84 -12.73
C GLU A 24 10.83 6.80 -13.36
N LYS A 25 10.31 5.60 -13.63
CA LYS A 25 8.96 5.41 -14.21
C LYS A 25 7.87 5.84 -13.25
N TYR A 26 7.99 5.50 -11.96
CA TYR A 26 7.05 5.92 -10.91
C TYR A 26 6.98 7.45 -10.80
N VAL A 27 8.12 8.13 -10.73
CA VAL A 27 8.20 9.59 -10.64
C VAL A 27 7.65 10.27 -11.90
N LYS A 28 7.93 9.72 -13.08
CA LYS A 28 7.34 10.21 -14.33
C LYS A 28 5.82 10.11 -14.30
N ALA A 29 5.29 8.95 -13.88
CA ALA A 29 3.85 8.72 -13.78
C ALA A 29 3.16 9.66 -12.77
N LEU A 30 3.80 9.95 -11.63
CA LEU A 30 3.31 10.95 -10.67
C LEU A 30 3.25 12.35 -11.29
N LYS A 31 4.30 12.76 -12.01
CA LYS A 31 4.36 14.07 -12.69
C LYS A 31 3.30 14.20 -13.77
N ASP A 32 3.14 13.18 -14.61
CA ASP A 32 2.16 13.18 -15.70
C ASP A 32 0.72 13.18 -15.17
N GLY A 33 0.44 12.43 -14.10
CA GLY A 33 -0.89 12.44 -13.46
C GLY A 33 -1.26 13.84 -12.93
N ALA A 34 -0.28 14.55 -12.37
CA ALA A 34 -0.45 15.91 -11.86
C ALA A 34 -0.46 16.99 -12.96
N ASN A 35 -0.05 16.66 -14.18
CA ASN A 35 0.10 17.63 -15.25
C ASN A 35 -1.25 17.99 -15.89
N GLU A 36 -1.82 19.13 -15.51
CA GLU A 36 -3.12 19.62 -16.01
C GLU A 36 -3.14 19.97 -17.50
N LYS A 37 -1.98 20.03 -18.16
CA LYS A 37 -1.89 20.22 -19.62
C LYS A 37 -2.22 18.95 -20.41
N LEU A 38 -2.14 17.78 -19.78
CA LEU A 38 -2.53 16.51 -20.37
C LEU A 38 -4.05 16.31 -20.26
N SER A 39 -4.61 15.51 -21.17
CA SER A 39 -6.03 15.14 -21.11
C SER A 39 -6.35 14.37 -19.83
N LYS A 40 -7.64 14.38 -19.42
CA LYS A 40 -8.09 13.62 -18.25
C LYS A 40 -7.71 12.14 -18.34
N THR A 41 -7.84 11.54 -19.52
CA THR A 41 -7.53 10.13 -19.75
C THR A 41 -6.03 9.84 -19.62
N GLU A 42 -5.16 10.70 -20.18
CA GLU A 42 -3.70 10.55 -20.04
C GLU A 42 -3.27 10.67 -18.58
N ARG A 43 -3.81 11.67 -17.86
CA ARG A 43 -3.56 11.85 -16.44
C ARG A 43 -4.06 10.67 -15.61
N ALA A 44 -5.24 10.15 -15.91
CA ALA A 44 -5.80 8.98 -15.24
C ALA A 44 -4.91 7.74 -15.45
N ARG A 45 -4.45 7.49 -16.68
CA ARG A 45 -3.51 6.39 -16.97
C ARG A 45 -2.18 6.56 -16.22
N ALA A 46 -1.65 7.78 -16.16
CA ALA A 46 -0.43 8.08 -15.43
C ALA A 46 -0.61 7.85 -13.91
N TRP A 47 -1.70 8.32 -13.32
CA TRP A 47 -2.01 8.03 -11.91
C TRP A 47 -2.15 6.54 -11.63
N PHE A 48 -2.82 5.80 -12.53
CA PHE A 48 -2.96 4.35 -12.39
C PHE A 48 -1.64 3.61 -12.58
N THR A 49 -0.76 4.07 -13.47
CA THR A 49 0.61 3.55 -13.61
C THR A 49 1.40 3.75 -12.32
N ALA A 50 1.35 4.95 -11.73
CA ALA A 50 2.01 5.21 -10.45
C ALA A 50 1.43 4.32 -9.33
N ALA A 51 0.12 4.15 -9.30
CA ALA A 51 -0.57 3.27 -8.36
C ALA A 51 -0.10 1.82 -8.47
N TRP A 52 0.02 1.31 -9.69
CA TRP A 52 0.49 -0.05 -9.96
C TRP A 52 1.92 -0.28 -9.47
N LEU A 53 2.85 0.62 -9.82
CA LEU A 53 4.24 0.55 -9.37
C LEU A 53 4.33 0.66 -7.84
N ALA A 54 3.54 1.53 -7.22
CA ALA A 54 3.46 1.60 -5.76
C ALA A 54 2.92 0.31 -5.14
N ARG A 55 2.02 -0.42 -5.81
CA ARG A 55 1.45 -1.68 -5.30
C ARG A 55 2.44 -2.84 -5.40
N TYR A 56 3.12 -2.97 -6.53
CA TYR A 56 3.87 -4.17 -6.89
C TYR A 56 5.38 -4.01 -6.67
N ASP A 57 5.92 -2.79 -6.75
CA ASP A 57 7.34 -2.47 -6.47
C ASP A 57 7.51 -1.60 -5.20
N GLY A 58 6.41 -1.31 -4.51
CA GLY A 58 6.40 -0.39 -3.36
C GLY A 58 7.22 -0.89 -2.17
N MET A 59 7.42 -2.20 -2.02
CA MET A 59 8.24 -2.75 -0.95
C MET A 59 9.70 -2.31 -1.11
N GLU A 60 10.22 -2.33 -2.33
CA GLU A 60 11.58 -1.95 -2.69
C GLU A 60 11.72 -0.43 -2.82
N LEU A 61 10.72 0.26 -3.37
CA LEU A 61 10.75 1.71 -3.47
C LEU A 61 10.60 2.40 -2.11
N MET A 62 9.66 1.94 -1.29
CA MET A 62 9.19 2.69 -0.14
C MET A 62 8.83 1.82 1.08
N GLY A 63 9.21 0.54 1.13
CA GLY A 63 9.10 -0.29 2.33
C GLY A 63 10.02 0.15 3.47
N THR A 64 9.68 -0.26 4.67
CA THR A 64 10.51 -0.09 5.88
C THR A 64 11.38 -1.32 6.08
N GLU A 65 12.66 -1.10 6.43
CA GLU A 65 13.63 -2.19 6.58
C GLU A 65 13.21 -3.21 7.63
N GLY A 66 12.88 -2.70 8.83
CA GLY A 66 12.18 -3.44 9.88
C GLY A 66 10.69 -3.12 9.89
N ALA A 67 10.09 -3.06 11.08
CA ALA A 67 8.67 -2.73 11.22
C ALA A 67 8.28 -1.37 10.57
N PRO A 68 7.04 -1.25 10.05
CA PRO A 68 6.01 -2.28 10.04
C PRO A 68 6.09 -3.26 8.85
N ASP A 69 6.91 -3.00 7.82
CA ASP A 69 6.87 -3.79 6.57
C ASP A 69 7.81 -5.01 6.58
N ALA A 70 8.86 -4.98 7.41
CA ALA A 70 9.88 -6.01 7.55
C ALA A 70 10.53 -6.41 6.22
N PHE A 71 10.97 -5.41 5.44
CA PHE A 71 11.63 -5.61 4.16
C PHE A 71 12.81 -6.59 4.25
N ALA A 72 13.58 -6.57 5.34
CA ALA A 72 14.71 -7.49 5.55
C ALA A 72 14.30 -8.97 5.50
N GLU A 73 13.04 -9.27 5.81
CA GLU A 73 12.45 -10.62 5.77
C GLU A 73 11.53 -10.80 4.56
N SER A 74 11.70 -9.98 3.53
CA SER A 74 10.80 -9.86 2.35
C SER A 74 9.33 -9.60 2.73
N GLY A 75 9.09 -9.06 3.93
CA GLY A 75 7.76 -8.91 4.49
C GLY A 75 7.08 -10.24 4.84
N SER A 76 7.80 -11.36 4.96
CA SER A 76 7.23 -12.67 5.30
C SER A 76 6.82 -12.76 6.77
N PHE A 77 7.57 -12.10 7.66
CA PHE A 77 7.33 -12.11 9.10
C PHE A 77 7.12 -10.69 9.63
N GLU A 78 6.31 -10.57 10.69
CA GLU A 78 6.23 -9.30 11.42
C GLU A 78 7.43 -9.18 12.34
N MET A 79 8.11 -8.04 12.27
CA MET A 79 9.15 -7.69 13.23
C MET A 79 8.55 -6.86 14.36
N PRO A 80 9.07 -7.00 15.60
CA PRO A 80 8.73 -6.08 16.68
C PRO A 80 8.94 -4.63 16.26
N ASP A 81 7.92 -3.79 16.47
CA ASP A 81 8.02 -2.35 16.23
C ASP A 81 8.66 -1.66 17.44
N LEU A 82 9.98 -1.84 17.56
CA LEU A 82 10.78 -1.25 18.64
C LEU A 82 10.58 0.27 18.73
N ALA A 83 10.40 0.95 17.60
CA ALA A 83 10.16 2.39 17.60
C ALA A 83 8.82 2.72 18.29
N LYS A 84 7.76 1.96 18.00
CA LYS A 84 6.46 2.11 18.67
C LYS A 84 6.51 1.73 20.13
N GLU A 85 7.19 0.65 20.50
CA GLU A 85 7.36 0.23 21.90
C GLU A 85 8.10 1.29 22.72
N ARG A 86 9.15 1.87 22.15
CA ARG A 86 9.93 2.93 22.83
C ARG A 86 9.17 4.26 22.89
N ARG A 87 8.33 4.57 21.90
CA ARG A 87 7.42 5.73 21.94
C ARG A 87 6.31 5.56 22.99
N SER A 88 5.69 4.38 23.08
CA SER A 88 4.61 4.11 24.02
C SER A 88 5.11 3.86 25.44
N GLY A 89 6.38 3.47 25.59
CA GLY A 89 6.93 2.99 26.86
C GLY A 89 6.37 1.63 27.27
N ALA A 90 5.84 0.85 26.33
CA ALA A 90 5.28 -0.48 26.58
C ALA A 90 5.35 -1.36 25.32
N TYR A 91 5.70 -2.63 25.52
CA TYR A 91 5.69 -3.63 24.46
C TYR A 91 4.41 -4.47 24.51
N GLN A 92 4.11 -5.15 23.41
CA GLN A 92 2.95 -6.04 23.30
C GLN A 92 3.42 -7.49 23.34
N THR A 93 2.72 -8.33 24.09
CA THR A 93 2.97 -9.78 24.15
C THR A 93 1.64 -10.53 24.17
N ILE A 94 1.65 -11.83 23.85
CA ILE A 94 0.45 -12.67 23.96
C ILE A 94 0.02 -12.73 25.42
N ALA A 95 -1.27 -12.55 25.67
CA ALA A 95 -1.85 -12.71 26.99
C ALA A 95 -2.10 -14.19 27.28
N TYR A 96 -1.54 -14.69 28.38
CA TYR A 96 -1.72 -16.06 28.85
C TYR A 96 -2.67 -16.08 30.06
N ASP A 97 -3.48 -17.14 30.18
CA ASP A 97 -4.28 -17.41 31.38
C ASP A 97 -3.41 -17.91 32.56
N LYS A 98 -4.05 -18.23 33.69
CA LYS A 98 -3.33 -18.67 34.90
C LYS A 98 -2.68 -20.04 34.72
N GLU A 99 -3.18 -20.81 33.76
CA GLU A 99 -2.74 -22.15 33.37
C GLU A 99 -1.66 -22.11 32.27
N GLY A 100 -1.26 -20.92 31.82
CA GLY A 100 -0.21 -20.72 30.81
C GLY A 100 -0.66 -20.94 29.38
N LYS A 101 -1.96 -20.95 29.10
CA LYS A 101 -2.50 -21.05 27.73
C LYS A 101 -2.72 -19.66 27.13
N ALA A 102 -2.35 -19.51 25.86
CA ALA A 102 -2.61 -18.29 25.12
C ALA A 102 -4.12 -18.00 25.05
N SER A 103 -4.50 -16.77 25.30
CA SER A 103 -5.88 -16.32 25.17
C SER A 103 -6.14 -15.74 23.78
N TYR A 104 -7.34 -15.97 23.25
CA TYR A 104 -7.74 -15.56 21.91
C TYR A 104 -8.98 -14.66 21.95
N ASP A 105 -9.14 -13.79 20.96
CA ASP A 105 -10.33 -12.98 20.72
C ASP A 105 -11.43 -13.80 20.03
N GLU A 106 -12.58 -13.17 19.83
CA GLU A 106 -13.76 -13.78 19.17
C GLU A 106 -13.49 -14.21 17.72
N ASN A 107 -12.44 -13.69 17.10
CA ASN A 107 -12.01 -13.99 15.74
C ASN A 107 -10.86 -15.01 15.69
N GLY A 108 -10.45 -15.55 16.85
CA GLY A 108 -9.36 -16.52 16.94
C GLY A 108 -7.96 -15.91 16.88
N ASN A 109 -7.80 -14.58 17.00
CA ASN A 109 -6.49 -13.95 17.09
C ASN A 109 -5.99 -13.93 18.53
N PRO A 110 -4.67 -14.04 18.79
CA PRO A 110 -4.14 -13.94 20.13
C PRO A 110 -4.49 -12.58 20.75
N LYS A 111 -5.03 -12.57 21.97
CA LYS A 111 -5.21 -11.34 22.73
C LYS A 111 -3.85 -10.81 23.14
N MET A 112 -3.57 -9.57 22.78
CA MET A 112 -2.31 -8.91 23.15
C MET A 112 -2.45 -8.21 24.51
N LYS A 113 -1.43 -8.34 25.34
CA LYS A 113 -1.24 -7.63 26.60
C LYS A 113 -0.13 -6.61 26.45
N SER A 114 -0.42 -5.39 26.90
CA SER A 114 0.61 -4.35 27.02
C SER A 114 1.42 -4.52 28.31
N VAL A 115 2.74 -4.55 28.19
CA VAL A 115 3.67 -4.65 29.32
C VAL A 115 4.56 -3.40 29.35
N PRO A 116 4.62 -2.66 30.46
CA PRO A 116 5.47 -1.49 30.58
C PRO A 116 6.94 -1.82 30.32
N ALA A 117 7.61 -1.02 29.51
CA ALA A 117 9.04 -1.13 29.28
C ALA A 117 9.81 -0.69 30.53
N VAL A 118 10.75 -1.51 30.98
CA VAL A 118 11.61 -1.21 32.14
C VAL A 118 12.50 0.00 31.86
N LEU A 119 13.08 0.07 30.65
CA LEU A 119 13.91 1.19 30.20
C LEU A 119 13.08 2.15 29.35
N LYS A 120 12.70 3.28 29.95
CA LYS A 120 11.95 4.33 29.25
C LYS A 120 12.85 5.09 28.26
N ALA A 121 12.30 5.44 27.11
CA ALA A 121 12.96 6.31 26.15
C ALA A 121 13.12 7.72 26.72
N SER A 122 14.24 8.38 26.39
CA SER A 122 14.44 9.79 26.76
C SER A 122 13.52 10.72 25.96
N ALA A 123 13.26 11.94 26.44
CA ALA A 123 12.46 12.92 25.69
C ALA A 123 13.04 13.21 24.28
N LYS A 124 14.38 13.33 24.18
CA LYS A 124 15.07 13.51 22.90
C LYS A 124 14.90 12.30 21.97
N GLU A 125 14.86 11.09 22.51
CA GLU A 125 14.60 9.89 21.74
C GLU A 125 13.16 9.84 21.22
N ILE A 126 12.18 10.10 22.09
CA ILE A 126 10.77 10.17 21.69
C ILE A 126 10.57 11.21 20.58
N GLN A 127 11.22 12.38 20.69
CA GLN A 127 11.18 13.39 19.65
C GLN A 127 11.69 12.84 18.30
N ARG A 128 12.86 12.20 18.26
CA ARG A 128 13.40 11.59 17.02
C ARG A 128 12.47 10.51 16.45
N LEU A 129 11.89 9.67 17.32
CA LEU A 129 10.98 8.60 16.90
C LEU A 129 9.65 9.13 16.35
N ASN A 130 9.19 10.28 16.84
CA ASN A 130 8.01 10.97 16.32
C ASN A 130 8.29 11.66 14.99
N THR A 131 9.44 12.31 14.85
CA THR A 131 9.86 12.95 13.58
C THR A 131 9.98 11.94 12.44
N ASN A 132 10.42 10.71 12.72
CA ASN A 132 10.61 9.67 11.71
C ASN A 132 9.43 8.68 11.63
N LYS A 133 8.27 9.02 12.19
CA LYS A 133 7.11 8.13 12.18
C LYS A 133 6.56 7.98 10.75
N ILE A 134 6.35 6.74 10.32
CA ILE A 134 5.75 6.44 9.01
C ILE A 134 4.26 6.78 9.04
N THR A 135 3.75 7.32 7.94
CA THR A 135 2.32 7.60 7.76
C THR A 135 1.86 7.04 6.40
N PRO A 136 0.87 6.13 6.35
CA PRO A 136 0.19 5.50 7.48
C PRO A 136 1.10 4.48 8.21
N ASP A 137 1.00 4.42 9.54
CA ASP A 137 1.77 3.52 10.42
C ASP A 137 1.13 2.12 10.44
N ILE A 138 1.16 1.44 9.29
CA ILE A 138 0.55 0.13 9.05
C ILE A 138 1.49 -0.74 8.21
N ARG A 139 1.39 -2.06 8.35
CA ARG A 139 2.16 -3.00 7.53
C ARG A 139 1.66 -2.99 6.07
N PHE A 140 2.60 -2.97 5.14
CA PHE A 140 2.40 -2.79 3.71
C PHE A 140 1.73 -1.45 3.37
N HIS A 141 2.13 -0.38 4.06
CA HIS A 141 1.57 0.96 3.89
C HIS A 141 1.57 1.47 2.44
N TYR A 142 2.52 1.03 1.62
CA TYR A 142 2.58 1.36 0.18
C TYR A 142 1.34 0.90 -0.59
N ARG A 143 0.59 -0.11 -0.11
CA ARG A 143 -0.71 -0.50 -0.68
C ARG A 143 -1.77 0.59 -0.52
N LEU A 144 -1.72 1.34 0.56
CA LEU A 144 -2.63 2.49 0.78
C LEU A 144 -2.24 3.67 -0.09
N ILE A 145 -0.94 3.87 -0.30
CA ILE A 145 -0.43 4.85 -1.26
C ILE A 145 -0.91 4.48 -2.68
N ALA A 146 -0.77 3.21 -3.07
CA ALA A 146 -1.26 2.71 -4.34
C ALA A 146 -2.78 2.91 -4.50
N GLY A 147 -3.57 2.53 -3.49
CA GLY A 147 -5.01 2.77 -3.50
C GLY A 147 -5.37 4.25 -3.67
N ALA A 148 -4.70 5.14 -2.95
CA ALA A 148 -4.93 6.58 -3.06
C ALA A 148 -4.57 7.14 -4.45
N LEU A 149 -3.47 6.66 -5.06
CA LEU A 149 -3.09 7.02 -6.43
C LEU A 149 -4.10 6.50 -7.46
N ALA A 150 -4.59 5.27 -7.30
CA ALA A 150 -5.65 4.73 -8.16
C ALA A 150 -6.95 5.53 -8.02
N MET A 151 -7.29 6.01 -6.81
CA MET A 151 -8.45 6.90 -6.64
C MET A 151 -8.27 8.27 -7.29
N LYS A 152 -7.04 8.79 -7.42
CA LYS A 152 -6.77 9.98 -8.26
C LYS A 152 -7.04 9.70 -9.74
N ALA A 153 -6.73 8.49 -10.23
CA ALA A 153 -7.11 8.07 -11.57
C ALA A 153 -8.64 7.98 -11.72
N ALA A 154 -9.31 7.31 -10.78
CA ALA A 154 -10.76 7.14 -10.76
C ALA A 154 -11.53 8.46 -10.75
N ALA A 155 -11.01 9.50 -10.10
CA ALA A 155 -11.63 10.83 -10.08
C ALA A 155 -11.69 11.50 -11.47
N LEU A 156 -10.89 11.04 -12.43
CA LEU A 156 -10.81 11.60 -13.78
C LEU A 156 -11.58 10.78 -14.82
N LEU A 157 -12.08 9.60 -14.44
CA LEU A 157 -12.80 8.67 -15.31
C LEU A 157 -14.32 8.92 -15.26
N PRO A 158 -15.04 8.70 -16.38
CA PRO A 158 -16.49 8.90 -16.44
C PRO A 158 -17.26 7.84 -15.65
N ASP A 159 -18.41 8.23 -15.10
CA ASP A 159 -19.30 7.32 -14.38
C ASP A 159 -19.81 6.20 -15.28
N ASN A 160 -19.93 5.00 -14.71
CA ASN A 160 -20.32 3.75 -15.35
C ASN A 160 -19.45 3.35 -16.55
N SER A 161 -18.20 3.82 -16.60
CA SER A 161 -17.19 3.23 -17.48
C SER A 161 -16.59 1.96 -16.87
N GLU A 162 -16.32 0.97 -17.71
CA GLU A 162 -15.65 -0.27 -17.28
C GLU A 162 -14.24 0.02 -16.72
N GLU A 163 -13.58 1.05 -17.25
CA GLU A 163 -12.30 1.55 -16.76
C GLU A 163 -12.38 2.07 -15.32
N LEU A 164 -13.42 2.85 -14.98
CA LEU A 164 -13.60 3.35 -13.62
C LEU A 164 -13.81 2.20 -12.64
N ALA A 165 -14.69 1.26 -12.98
CA ALA A 165 -14.98 0.12 -12.13
C ALA A 165 -13.74 -0.76 -11.90
N ASP A 166 -12.97 -1.01 -12.96
CA ASP A 166 -11.70 -1.72 -12.90
C ASP A 166 -10.69 -1.05 -11.95
N VAL A 167 -10.44 0.26 -12.15
CA VAL A 167 -9.48 1.01 -11.32
C VAL A 167 -9.89 1.03 -9.84
N VAL A 168 -11.17 1.25 -9.54
CA VAL A 168 -11.65 1.32 -8.15
C VAL A 168 -11.68 -0.07 -7.51
N ASN A 169 -12.07 -1.11 -8.25
CA ASN A 169 -12.03 -2.50 -7.74
C ASN A 169 -10.59 -2.90 -7.39
N GLN A 170 -9.62 -2.58 -8.25
CA GLN A 170 -8.21 -2.86 -7.94
C GLN A 170 -7.69 -2.07 -6.75
N ALA A 171 -8.02 -0.77 -6.67
CA ALA A 171 -7.69 0.04 -5.50
C ALA A 171 -8.25 -0.60 -4.21
N GLY A 172 -9.50 -1.06 -4.25
CA GLY A 172 -10.17 -1.79 -3.18
C GLY A 172 -9.47 -3.08 -2.78
N MET A 173 -9.16 -3.93 -3.76
CA MET A 173 -8.45 -5.21 -3.56
C MET A 173 -7.08 -5.02 -2.90
N TRP A 174 -6.39 -3.90 -3.17
CA TRP A 174 -5.09 -3.63 -2.56
C TRP A 174 -5.18 -3.20 -1.09
N VAL A 175 -6.28 -2.55 -0.69
CA VAL A 175 -6.40 -1.92 0.64
C VAL A 175 -7.31 -2.69 1.60
N LYS A 176 -8.27 -3.49 1.11
CA LYS A 176 -9.34 -4.11 1.90
C LYS A 176 -8.85 -4.88 3.13
N ASP A 177 -7.72 -5.56 3.01
CA ASP A 177 -7.18 -6.40 4.07
C ASP A 177 -6.22 -5.63 5.00
N ARG A 178 -5.90 -4.38 4.67
CA ARG A 178 -4.97 -3.52 5.43
C ARG A 178 -5.68 -2.42 6.20
N ASP A 179 -6.70 -1.82 5.59
CA ASP A 179 -7.54 -0.80 6.21
C ASP A 179 -8.97 -0.94 5.68
N GLN A 180 -9.81 -1.62 6.45
CA GLN A 180 -11.21 -1.86 6.11
C GLN A 180 -11.98 -0.55 5.95
N LYS A 181 -11.64 0.52 6.70
CA LYS A 181 -12.33 1.81 6.60
C LYS A 181 -12.02 2.49 5.27
N VAL A 182 -10.78 2.41 4.79
CA VAL A 182 -10.41 2.88 3.44
C VAL A 182 -11.07 2.00 2.38
N GLY A 183 -11.07 0.67 2.55
CA GLY A 183 -11.79 -0.25 1.68
C GLY A 183 -13.26 0.10 1.53
N ASN A 184 -13.97 0.33 2.64
CA ASN A 184 -15.39 0.73 2.62
C ASN A 184 -15.62 2.02 1.82
N ARG A 185 -14.72 3.01 1.93
CA ARG A 185 -14.82 4.25 1.17
C ARG A 185 -14.67 4.02 -0.33
N TYR A 186 -13.78 3.12 -0.75
CA TYR A 186 -13.60 2.80 -2.16
C TYR A 186 -14.80 2.00 -2.69
N TYR A 187 -15.36 1.09 -1.88
CA TYR A 187 -16.56 0.35 -2.22
C TYR A 187 -17.77 1.27 -2.44
N GLN A 188 -17.93 2.32 -1.62
CA GLN A 188 -18.96 3.36 -1.85
C GLN A 188 -18.83 4.03 -3.23
N VAL A 189 -17.61 4.20 -3.74
CA VAL A 189 -17.40 4.76 -5.09
C VAL A 189 -17.92 3.81 -6.17
N ILE A 190 -17.75 2.50 -5.99
CA ILE A 190 -18.29 1.48 -6.91
C ILE A 190 -19.82 1.53 -6.90
N ASP A 191 -20.42 1.50 -5.71
CA ASP A 191 -21.87 1.54 -5.53
C ASP A 191 -22.49 2.79 -6.20
N HIS A 192 -21.88 3.97 -6.02
CA HIS A 192 -22.41 5.21 -6.56
C HIS A 192 -22.09 5.47 -8.04
N ARG A 193 -20.90 5.08 -8.52
CA ARG A 193 -20.42 5.47 -9.85
C ARG A 193 -20.28 4.33 -10.85
N CYS A 194 -20.40 3.07 -10.42
CA CYS A 194 -20.11 1.90 -11.25
C CYS A 194 -21.23 0.86 -11.28
N ALA A 195 -22.42 1.15 -10.75
CA ALA A 195 -23.50 0.16 -10.61
C ALA A 195 -23.97 -0.50 -11.93
N LYS A 196 -23.67 0.09 -13.10
CA LYS A 196 -24.06 -0.45 -14.41
C LYS A 196 -22.96 -1.23 -15.13
N THR A 197 -21.77 -1.35 -14.54
CA THR A 197 -20.64 -2.07 -15.14
C THR A 197 -20.61 -3.53 -14.70
N LYS A 198 -19.89 -4.38 -15.43
CA LYS A 198 -19.77 -5.80 -15.07
C LYS A 198 -19.14 -6.00 -13.69
N ILE A 199 -18.02 -5.33 -13.44
CA ILE A 199 -17.31 -5.40 -12.16
C ILE A 199 -18.18 -4.81 -11.04
N GLY A 200 -18.81 -3.65 -11.28
CA GLY A 200 -19.65 -3.00 -10.26
C GLY A 200 -20.87 -3.84 -9.87
N GLN A 201 -21.52 -4.49 -10.83
CA GLN A 201 -22.60 -5.43 -10.54
C GLN A 201 -22.13 -6.65 -9.72
N ALA A 202 -20.95 -7.18 -10.04
CA ALA A 202 -20.37 -8.29 -9.30
C ALA A 202 -19.98 -7.89 -7.86
N ASP A 203 -19.42 -6.70 -7.68
CA ASP A 203 -19.08 -6.15 -6.36
C ASP A 203 -20.31 -5.93 -5.49
N ILE A 204 -21.37 -5.35 -6.07
CA ILE A 204 -22.66 -5.14 -5.38
C ILE A 204 -23.27 -6.47 -4.95
N ALA A 205 -23.25 -7.48 -5.82
CA ALA A 205 -23.77 -8.81 -5.51
C ALA A 205 -22.98 -9.49 -4.38
N LYS A 206 -21.67 -9.21 -4.28
CA LYS A 206 -20.80 -9.74 -3.22
C LYS A 206 -20.82 -8.88 -1.94
N HIS A 207 -21.36 -7.68 -2.00
CA HIS A 207 -21.18 -6.61 -1.01
C HIS A 207 -19.71 -6.31 -0.70
N TRP A 208 -18.80 -6.60 -1.64
CA TRP A 208 -17.36 -6.43 -1.49
C TRP A 208 -16.63 -6.58 -2.83
N PHE A 209 -15.36 -6.16 -2.88
CA PHE A 209 -14.51 -6.28 -4.07
C PHE A 209 -14.38 -7.71 -4.60
N VAL A 210 -14.39 -7.86 -5.93
CA VAL A 210 -14.22 -9.13 -6.64
C VAL A 210 -12.83 -9.27 -7.24
N ASP A 211 -12.37 -10.52 -7.35
CA ASP A 211 -11.12 -10.83 -8.03
C ASP A 211 -11.37 -10.90 -9.55
N GLN A 212 -11.57 -9.73 -10.15
CA GLN A 212 -11.77 -9.55 -11.58
C GLN A 212 -10.90 -8.41 -12.09
N GLN A 213 -10.33 -8.61 -13.27
CA GLN A 213 -9.59 -7.60 -13.99
C GLN A 213 -10.47 -7.01 -15.10
N GLY A 214 -10.34 -5.71 -15.31
CA GLY A 214 -10.90 -5.00 -16.45
C GLY A 214 -9.84 -4.56 -17.46
N PRO A 215 -10.19 -3.64 -18.36
CA PRO A 215 -9.35 -3.28 -19.50
C PRO A 215 -8.04 -2.58 -19.09
N TRP A 216 -8.04 -1.78 -18.02
CA TRP A 216 -6.87 -1.01 -17.61
C TRP A 216 -5.92 -1.83 -16.76
N SER A 217 -6.42 -2.62 -15.82
CA SER A 217 -5.58 -3.49 -15.00
C SER A 217 -4.93 -4.60 -15.80
N THR A 218 -5.64 -5.19 -16.77
CA THR A 218 -5.06 -6.15 -17.72
C THR A 218 -3.90 -5.53 -18.52
N ALA A 219 -4.14 -4.35 -19.12
CA ALA A 219 -3.11 -3.67 -19.91
C ALA A 219 -1.91 -3.23 -19.05
N GLN A 220 -2.17 -2.76 -17.82
CA GLN A 220 -1.14 -2.32 -16.90
C GLN A 220 -0.30 -3.50 -16.39
N GLN A 221 -0.93 -4.64 -16.11
CA GLN A 221 -0.24 -5.88 -15.75
C GLN A 221 0.74 -6.30 -16.85
N GLN A 222 0.26 -6.40 -18.09
CA GLN A 222 1.09 -6.79 -19.24
C GLN A 222 2.26 -5.81 -19.45
N ALA A 223 2.02 -4.50 -19.33
CA ALA A 223 3.06 -3.48 -19.43
C ALA A 223 4.09 -3.56 -18.28
N ASN A 224 3.66 -3.99 -17.09
CA ASN A 224 4.55 -4.17 -15.95
C ASN A 224 5.41 -5.43 -16.09
N GLU A 225 4.80 -6.56 -16.45
CA GLU A 225 5.49 -7.83 -16.71
C GLU A 225 6.53 -7.68 -17.83
N ALA A 226 6.18 -6.99 -18.92
CA ALA A 226 7.13 -6.70 -20.00
C ALA A 226 8.33 -5.87 -19.51
N MET A 227 8.08 -4.86 -18.67
CA MET A 227 9.13 -4.02 -18.09
C MET A 227 10.02 -4.82 -17.12
N HIS A 228 9.43 -5.61 -16.22
CA HIS A 228 10.18 -6.45 -15.27
C HIS A 228 11.08 -7.44 -16.00
N LYS A 229 10.58 -8.05 -17.09
CA LYS A 229 11.36 -8.91 -17.98
C LYS A 229 12.51 -8.18 -18.65
N GLU A 230 12.28 -6.97 -19.18
CA GLU A 230 13.33 -6.13 -19.79
C GLU A 230 14.43 -5.77 -18.78
N LEU A 231 14.01 -5.43 -17.55
CA LEU A 231 14.91 -5.10 -16.43
C LEU A 231 15.55 -6.32 -15.78
N LYS A 232 15.22 -7.54 -16.23
CA LYS A 232 15.70 -8.82 -15.68
C LYS A 232 15.43 -8.98 -14.17
N MET A 233 14.29 -8.48 -13.70
CA MET A 233 13.90 -8.55 -12.29
C MET A 233 13.50 -9.97 -11.86
N ASP A 234 13.05 -10.79 -12.82
CA ASP A 234 12.62 -12.18 -12.57
C ASP A 234 13.79 -13.17 -12.48
N ASN A 235 15.02 -12.74 -12.75
CA ASN A 235 16.23 -13.56 -12.62
C ASN A 235 16.89 -13.30 -11.28
N THR A 236 16.35 -13.92 -10.23
CA THR A 236 17.10 -14.20 -9.00
C THR A 236 17.24 -15.71 -8.89
N GLU A 237 18.45 -16.20 -9.20
CA GLU A 237 18.95 -17.49 -8.70
C GLU A 237 19.09 -17.46 -7.17
#